data_AF-A0A5N7BGJ9-F1
#
_entry.id   AF-A0A5N7BGJ9-F1
#
_cell.length_a   1.000
_cell.length_b   1.000
_cell.length_c   1.000
_cell.angle_alpha   90.00
_cell.angle_beta   90.00
_cell.angle_gamma   90.00
#
_symmetry.space_group_name_H-M   'P 1'
#
loop_
_entity.id
_entity.type
_entity.pdbx_description
1 polymer ?
#
loop_
_entity_poly.entity_id
_entity_poly.type
_entity_poly.pdbx_seq_one_letter_code
_entity_poly.pdbx_strand_id
1 'polypeptide(L)'
;MAKARVQSKHSRAARRAASPSLDVDKSLTTLPRAEDTVIQRESILSDRANAGVSKRKSKTKALSKVQRARQQKGIERAENIMDQLEAKVEKSVKRGKTVKARRAEWEDLNRKSGATMFQSLNDEADNDDEDAMADVSAAPKKTKSQSQPAYVAQNPVADQHADIDVDDDIS
;
A
#
# COMPACT_ATOMS: atom_id res chain seq x y z
N MET A 1 -16.57 30.02 -28.03
CA MET A 1 -16.77 28.76 -28.77
C MET A 1 -15.58 28.54 -29.68
N ALA A 2 -14.84 27.44 -29.51
CA ALA A 2 -13.63 27.19 -30.30
C ALA A 2 -14.00 26.73 -31.72
N LYS A 3 -13.35 27.33 -32.73
CA LYS A 3 -13.58 27.01 -34.15
C LYS A 3 -13.05 25.60 -34.45
N ALA A 4 -13.86 24.76 -35.08
CA ALA A 4 -13.50 23.38 -35.37
C ALA A 4 -12.22 23.30 -36.21
N ARG A 5 -11.26 22.46 -35.78
CA ARG A 5 -9.98 22.29 -36.47
C ARG A 5 -10.20 21.62 -37.83
N VAL A 6 -9.56 22.17 -38.88
CA VAL A 6 -9.60 21.63 -40.24
C VAL A 6 -8.99 20.22 -40.22
N GLN A 7 -9.78 19.22 -40.63
CA GLN A 7 -9.32 17.83 -40.65
C GLN A 7 -8.33 17.62 -41.80
N SER A 8 -7.18 17.03 -41.49
CA SER A 8 -6.15 16.69 -42.48
C SER A 8 -6.67 15.65 -43.47
N LYS A 9 -6.40 15.86 -44.77
CA LYS A 9 -6.77 14.95 -45.88
C LYS A 9 -6.25 13.52 -45.71
N HIS A 10 -5.14 13.35 -44.98
CA HIS A 10 -4.50 12.05 -44.75
C HIS A 10 -4.84 11.44 -43.38
N SER A 11 -5.68 12.10 -42.59
CA SER A 11 -6.09 11.58 -41.28
C SER A 11 -6.84 10.27 -41.43
N ARG A 12 -6.66 9.38 -40.44
CA ARG A 12 -7.40 8.12 -40.36
C ARG A 12 -8.92 8.33 -40.34
N ALA A 13 -9.40 9.47 -39.84
CA ALA A 13 -10.81 9.84 -39.90
C ALA A 13 -11.29 10.13 -41.33
N ALA A 14 -10.47 10.82 -42.15
CA ALA A 14 -10.79 11.11 -43.55
C ALA A 14 -10.86 9.82 -44.38
N ARG A 15 -9.95 8.87 -44.15
CA ARG A 15 -9.94 7.56 -44.84
C ARG A 15 -11.14 6.69 -44.46
N ARG A 16 -11.70 6.87 -43.25
CA ARG A 16 -12.92 6.17 -42.80
C ARG A 16 -14.20 6.81 -43.31
N ALA A 17 -14.22 8.13 -43.55
CA ALA A 17 -15.38 8.79 -44.12
C ALA A 17 -15.68 8.35 -45.56
N ALA A 18 -14.65 7.89 -46.29
CA ALA A 18 -14.77 7.43 -47.68
C ALA A 18 -15.00 5.91 -47.83
N SER A 19 -15.24 5.17 -46.74
CA SER A 19 -15.56 3.73 -46.83
C SER A 19 -17.04 3.52 -47.18
N PRO A 20 -17.41 2.67 -48.15
CA PRO A 20 -18.79 2.49 -48.64
C PRO A 20 -19.85 2.00 -47.64
N SER A 21 -19.47 1.68 -46.39
CA SER A 21 -20.35 1.04 -45.40
C SER A 21 -20.95 2.00 -44.38
N LEU A 22 -20.89 3.32 -44.58
CA LEU A 22 -21.17 4.29 -43.52
C LEU A 22 -21.92 5.56 -43.97
N ASP A 23 -22.86 5.42 -44.91
CA ASP A 23 -23.92 6.42 -45.08
C ASP A 23 -25.03 6.15 -44.06
N VAL A 24 -24.75 6.47 -42.81
CA VAL A 24 -25.69 6.32 -41.70
C VAL A 24 -26.39 7.65 -41.51
N ASP A 25 -27.72 7.63 -41.64
CA ASP A 25 -28.59 8.78 -41.42
C ASP A 25 -28.33 9.38 -40.02
N LYS A 26 -27.71 10.57 -39.97
CA LYS A 26 -27.33 11.25 -38.72
C LYS A 26 -28.50 12.00 -38.08
N SER A 27 -29.70 11.88 -38.64
CA SER A 27 -30.94 12.51 -38.12
C SER A 27 -31.25 12.11 -36.67
N LEU A 28 -30.83 10.91 -36.25
CA LEU A 28 -31.00 10.44 -34.87
C LEU A 28 -29.97 11.00 -33.87
N THR A 29 -28.87 11.60 -34.37
CA THR A 29 -27.83 12.16 -33.50
C THR A 29 -28.11 13.60 -33.04
N THR A 30 -29.05 14.28 -33.69
CA THR A 30 -29.46 15.66 -33.36
C THR A 30 -30.66 15.73 -32.43
N LEU A 31 -31.28 14.60 -32.10
CA LEU A 31 -32.40 14.57 -31.17
C LEU A 31 -31.89 14.88 -29.75
N PRO A 32 -32.60 15.74 -28.98
CA PRO A 32 -32.27 15.97 -27.59
C PRO A 32 -32.33 14.63 -26.82
N ARG A 33 -31.45 14.48 -25.84
CA ARG A 33 -31.44 13.31 -24.96
C ARG A 33 -32.81 13.21 -24.27
N ALA A 34 -33.42 12.03 -24.31
CA ALA A 34 -34.62 11.78 -23.52
C ALA A 34 -34.29 12.07 -22.05
N GLU A 35 -34.98 13.05 -21.47
CA GLU A 35 -34.86 13.36 -20.05
C GLU A 35 -35.44 12.18 -19.27
N ASP A 36 -34.65 11.62 -18.36
CA ASP A 36 -35.11 10.57 -17.46
C ASP A 36 -36.16 11.19 -16.53
N THR A 37 -37.45 11.07 -16.89
CA THR A 37 -38.52 11.35 -15.93
C THR A 37 -38.38 10.29 -14.85
N VAL A 38 -37.76 10.64 -13.73
CA VAL A 38 -37.67 9.80 -12.53
C VAL A 38 -39.09 9.67 -11.99
N ILE A 39 -39.83 8.72 -12.53
CA ILE A 39 -41.05 8.23 -11.91
C ILE A 39 -40.59 7.64 -10.59
N GLN A 40 -40.81 8.39 -9.50
CA GLN A 40 -40.60 7.95 -8.13
C GLN A 40 -41.55 6.78 -7.88
N ARG A 41 -41.15 5.58 -8.31
CA ARG A 41 -41.86 4.34 -7.97
C ARG A 41 -41.51 4.07 -6.52
N GLU A 42 -42.53 4.05 -5.66
CA GLU A 42 -42.37 3.64 -4.27
C GLU A 42 -41.63 2.29 -4.25
N SER A 43 -40.50 2.26 -3.56
CA SER A 43 -39.63 1.09 -3.48
C SER A 43 -40.37 -0.03 -2.76
N ILE A 44 -40.97 -0.94 -3.54
CA ILE A 44 -41.60 -2.19 -3.07
C ILE A 44 -40.59 -3.06 -2.27
N LEU A 45 -39.30 -2.73 -2.30
CA LEU A 45 -38.26 -3.38 -1.49
C LEU A 45 -38.29 -2.98 -0.01
N SER A 46 -38.80 -1.79 0.33
CA SER A 46 -38.84 -1.31 1.72
C SER A 46 -39.82 -2.14 2.58
N ASP A 47 -40.99 -2.47 2.02
CA ASP A 47 -41.99 -3.32 2.68
C ASP A 47 -41.52 -4.78 2.80
N ARG A 48 -40.60 -5.20 1.92
CA ARG A 48 -40.04 -6.56 1.90
C ARG A 48 -38.83 -6.74 2.81
N ALA A 49 -38.23 -5.66 3.30
CA ALA A 49 -37.07 -5.72 4.19
C ALA A 49 -37.38 -6.48 5.50
N ASN A 50 -38.64 -6.48 5.94
CA ASN A 50 -39.11 -7.20 7.13
C ASN A 50 -40.17 -8.28 6.84
N ALA A 51 -40.50 -8.54 5.57
CA ALA A 51 -41.52 -9.53 5.16
C ALA A 51 -40.97 -10.98 5.09
N GLY A 52 -39.91 -11.28 5.82
CA GLY A 52 -39.34 -12.63 5.93
C GLY A 52 -39.97 -13.44 7.06
N VAL A 53 -39.92 -14.77 6.94
CA VAL A 53 -40.27 -15.73 8.00
C VAL A 53 -39.47 -15.40 9.26
N SER A 54 -40.08 -14.63 10.19
CA SER A 54 -39.51 -14.44 11.51
C SER A 54 -39.69 -15.74 12.28
N LYS A 55 -38.62 -16.54 12.37
CA LYS A 55 -38.57 -17.64 13.32
C LYS A 55 -38.79 -17.01 14.69
N ARG A 56 -39.94 -17.32 15.35
CA ARG A 56 -40.20 -16.88 16.73
C ARG A 56 -38.94 -17.21 17.53
N LYS A 57 -38.21 -16.21 18.01
CA LYS A 57 -37.06 -16.42 18.89
C LYS A 57 -37.61 -17.15 20.11
N SER A 58 -37.47 -18.47 20.13
CA SER A 58 -37.91 -19.27 21.26
C SER A 58 -37.16 -18.72 22.47
N LYS A 59 -37.89 -18.40 23.54
CA LYS A 59 -37.33 -18.01 24.85
C LYS A 59 -36.05 -18.80 25.08
N THR A 60 -34.95 -18.10 25.37
CA THR A 60 -33.59 -18.67 25.47
C THR A 60 -33.62 -19.88 26.38
N LYS A 61 -33.64 -21.07 25.78
CA LYS A 61 -33.54 -22.32 26.52
C LYS A 61 -32.16 -22.35 27.16
N ALA A 62 -32.07 -22.90 28.37
CA ALA A 62 -30.77 -23.11 29.01
C ALA A 62 -29.86 -23.92 28.06
N LEU A 63 -28.64 -23.45 27.85
CA LEU A 63 -27.66 -24.11 26.99
C LEU A 63 -27.34 -25.49 27.55
N SER A 64 -27.26 -26.50 26.69
CA SER A 64 -26.79 -27.82 27.10
C SER A 64 -25.32 -27.76 27.54
N LYS A 65 -24.86 -28.76 28.31
CA LYS A 65 -23.45 -28.87 28.74
C LYS A 65 -22.48 -28.79 27.56
N VAL A 66 -22.80 -29.46 26.45
CA VAL A 66 -21.98 -29.46 25.22
C VAL A 66 -21.95 -28.08 24.57
N GLN A 67 -23.10 -27.39 24.53
CA GLN A 67 -23.17 -26.05 23.96
C GLN A 67 -22.37 -25.04 24.81
N ARG A 68 -22.43 -25.17 26.13
CA ARG A 68 -21.62 -24.35 27.06
C ARG A 68 -20.13 -24.61 26.86
N ALA A 69 -19.71 -25.87 26.75
CA ALA A 69 -18.31 -26.21 26.48
C ALA A 69 -17.81 -25.64 25.14
N ARG A 70 -18.64 -25.65 24.09
CA ARG A 70 -18.29 -25.01 22.80
C ARG A 70 -18.20 -23.49 22.91
N GLN A 71 -19.10 -22.87 23.67
CA GLN A 71 -19.06 -21.43 23.92
C GLN A 71 -17.78 -21.06 24.68
N GLN A 72 -17.44 -21.80 25.72
CA GLN A 72 -16.22 -21.58 26.51
C GLN A 72 -14.97 -21.69 25.62
N LYS A 73 -14.84 -22.76 24.82
CA LYS A 73 -13.76 -22.88 23.82
C LYS A 73 -13.75 -21.76 22.77
N GLY A 74 -14.91 -21.16 22.49
CA GLY A 74 -15.03 -19.99 21.62
C GLY A 74 -14.45 -18.74 22.26
N ILE A 75 -14.73 -18.55 23.56
CA ILE A 75 -14.21 -17.44 24.36
C ILE A 75 -12.69 -17.58 24.53
N GLU A 76 -12.19 -18.75 24.93
CA GLU A 76 -10.75 -19.03 25.08
C GLU A 76 -9.98 -18.74 23.78
N ARG A 77 -10.53 -19.11 22.61
CA ARG A 77 -9.90 -18.79 21.32
C ARG A 77 -9.94 -17.30 21.02
N ALA A 78 -11.01 -16.60 21.39
CA ALA A 78 -11.11 -15.16 21.18
C ALA A 78 -10.09 -14.41 22.04
N GLU A 79 -9.90 -14.81 23.29
CA GLU A 79 -8.89 -14.27 24.20
C GLU A 79 -7.47 -14.43 23.61
N ASN A 80 -7.12 -15.64 23.17
CA ASN A 80 -5.83 -15.89 22.53
C ASN A 80 -5.60 -15.03 21.26
N ILE A 81 -6.64 -14.77 20.47
CA ILE A 81 -6.54 -13.92 19.28
C ILE A 81 -6.36 -12.46 19.68
N MET A 82 -7.05 -12.00 20.73
CA MET A 82 -6.88 -10.65 21.26
C MET A 82 -5.45 -10.42 21.73
N ASP A 83 -4.87 -11.33 22.50
CA ASP A 83 -3.48 -11.24 22.96
C ASP A 83 -2.50 -11.16 21.78
N GLN A 84 -2.72 -11.98 20.74
CA GLN A 84 -1.88 -11.93 19.53
C GLN A 84 -2.02 -10.61 18.77
N LEU A 85 -3.23 -10.05 18.71
CA LEU A 85 -3.48 -8.76 18.05
C LEU A 85 -2.80 -7.63 18.83
N GLU A 86 -2.92 -7.63 20.16
CA GLU A 86 -2.25 -6.65 21.03
C GLU A 86 -0.73 -6.70 20.86
N ALA A 87 -0.13 -7.90 20.92
CA ALA A 87 1.30 -8.07 20.69
C ALA A 87 1.75 -7.60 19.29
N LYS A 88 0.96 -7.86 18.24
CA LYS A 88 1.25 -7.39 16.88
C LYS A 88 1.14 -5.87 16.77
N VAL A 89 0.12 -5.27 17.38
CA VAL A 89 -0.07 -3.82 17.42
C VAL A 89 1.12 -3.17 18.13
N GLU A 90 1.50 -3.64 19.32
CA GLU A 90 2.67 -3.12 20.01
C GLU A 90 3.94 -3.20 19.17
N LYS A 91 4.19 -4.35 18.54
CA LYS A 91 5.37 -4.55 17.67
C LYS A 91 5.36 -3.60 16.47
N SER A 92 4.18 -3.36 15.88
CA SER A 92 4.03 -2.42 14.75
C SER A 92 4.30 -0.98 15.19
N VAL A 93 3.79 -0.57 16.35
CA VAL A 93 4.00 0.76 16.93
C VAL A 93 5.47 0.96 17.29
N LYS A 94 6.11 -0.03 17.92
CA LYS A 94 7.55 -0.01 18.23
C LYS A 94 8.38 0.18 16.96
N ARG A 95 8.11 -0.58 15.89
CA ARG A 95 8.78 -0.40 14.59
C ARG A 95 8.53 0.97 13.97
N GLY A 96 7.30 1.46 14.03
CA GLY A 96 6.95 2.80 13.56
C GLY A 96 7.72 3.90 14.30
N LYS A 97 7.90 3.77 15.62
CA LYS A 97 8.73 4.68 16.43
C LYS A 97 10.19 4.64 15.97
N THR A 98 10.77 3.45 15.78
CA THR A 98 12.17 3.33 15.30
C THR A 98 12.38 3.97 13.94
N VAL A 99 11.45 3.76 12.98
CA VAL A 99 11.55 4.37 11.65
C VAL A 99 11.44 5.90 11.73
N LYS A 100 10.51 6.42 12.54
CA LYS A 100 10.37 7.87 12.76
C LYS A 100 11.61 8.48 13.42
N ALA A 101 12.18 7.81 14.42
CA ALA A 101 13.41 8.26 15.10
C ALA A 101 14.59 8.31 14.11
N ARG A 102 14.81 7.24 13.34
CA ARG A 102 15.86 7.22 12.31
C ARG A 102 15.64 8.30 11.24
N ARG A 103 14.40 8.53 10.83
CA ARG A 103 14.08 9.61 9.89
C ARG A 103 14.46 10.97 10.49
N ALA A 104 14.11 11.24 11.74
CA ALA A 104 14.45 12.50 12.40
C ALA A 104 15.98 12.70 12.48
N GLU A 105 16.72 11.66 12.88
CA GLU A 105 18.19 11.67 12.90
C GLU A 105 18.79 11.95 11.51
N TRP A 106 18.18 11.40 10.45
CA TRP A 106 18.62 11.63 9.07
C TRP A 106 18.34 13.05 8.57
N GLU A 107 17.15 13.59 8.86
CA GLU A 107 16.80 14.98 8.54
C GLU A 107 17.71 15.95 9.30
N ASP A 108 18.01 15.69 10.58
CA ASP A 108 18.93 16.49 11.39
C ASP A 108 20.37 16.44 10.86
N LEU A 109 20.85 15.26 10.47
CA LEU A 109 22.16 15.09 9.85
C LEU A 109 22.22 15.84 8.52
N ASN A 110 21.20 15.71 7.67
CA ASN A 110 21.13 16.39 6.39
C ASN A 110 21.00 17.92 6.53
N ARG A 111 20.27 18.39 7.54
CA ARG A 111 20.21 19.83 7.85
C ARG A 111 21.57 20.36 8.28
N LYS A 112 22.31 19.59 9.08
CA LYS A 112 23.67 19.93 9.50
C LYS A 112 24.68 19.88 8.35
N SER A 113 24.59 18.89 7.46
CA SER A 113 25.53 18.74 6.33
C SER A 113 25.22 19.66 5.15
N GLY A 114 23.94 19.96 4.89
CA GLY A 114 23.52 20.91 3.86
C GLY A 114 23.90 22.35 4.19
N ALA A 115 23.82 22.74 5.48
CA ALA A 115 24.23 24.07 5.93
C ALA A 115 25.76 24.28 5.92
N THR A 116 26.57 23.21 6.03
CA THR A 116 28.03 23.36 6.12
C THR A 116 28.76 23.16 4.80
N MET A 117 28.30 22.26 3.93
CA MET A 117 29.05 21.89 2.71
C MET A 117 28.61 22.69 1.47
N PHE A 118 27.32 23.05 1.36
CA PHE A 118 26.84 23.88 0.24
C PHE A 118 27.06 25.36 0.48
N GLN A 119 27.01 25.81 1.73
CA GLN A 119 27.27 27.20 2.07
C GLN A 119 28.76 27.53 1.97
N SER A 120 29.67 26.61 2.35
CA SER A 120 31.10 26.80 2.12
C SER A 120 31.47 26.81 0.63
N LEU A 121 30.84 25.95 -0.19
CA LEU A 121 31.08 25.95 -1.65
C LEU A 121 30.57 27.23 -2.33
N ASN A 122 29.50 27.84 -1.80
CA ASN A 122 28.96 29.08 -2.34
C ASN A 122 29.79 30.30 -1.94
N ASP A 123 30.41 30.30 -0.76
CA ASP A 123 31.31 31.36 -0.31
C ASP A 123 32.70 31.28 -1.00
N GLU A 124 33.15 30.08 -1.38
CA GLU A 124 34.39 29.89 -2.17
C GLU A 124 34.20 30.26 -3.65
N ALA A 125 33.02 29.97 -4.24
CA ALA A 125 32.74 30.27 -5.65
C ALA A 125 32.54 31.77 -5.96
N ASP A 126 32.33 32.61 -4.94
CA ASP A 126 32.23 34.07 -5.06
C ASP A 126 33.58 34.76 -4.80
N ASN A 127 34.66 34.01 -4.48
CA ASN A 127 36.00 34.53 -4.16
C ASN A 127 37.14 33.98 -5.03
N ASP A 128 36.88 33.16 -6.06
CA ASP A 128 37.93 32.57 -6.93
C ASP A 128 37.80 33.05 -8.39
N ASP A 129 37.95 34.36 -8.59
CA ASP A 129 38.06 34.98 -9.91
C ASP A 129 39.50 35.48 -10.15
N GLU A 130 40.52 34.62 -9.97
CA GLU A 130 41.89 34.92 -10.43
C GLU A 130 42.85 33.70 -10.46
N ASP A 131 43.30 33.38 -11.69
CA ASP A 131 44.59 32.79 -12.06
C ASP A 131 45.13 31.54 -11.34
N ALA A 132 45.19 30.41 -12.06
CA ALA A 132 46.47 29.85 -12.56
C ALA A 132 46.34 28.38 -12.98
N MET A 133 46.48 28.13 -14.27
CA MET A 133 46.78 26.81 -14.83
C MET A 133 48.20 26.38 -14.40
N ALA A 134 48.30 25.52 -13.39
CA ALA A 134 49.56 24.86 -13.03
C ALA A 134 49.42 23.34 -13.17
N ASP A 135 50.03 22.83 -14.24
CA ASP A 135 50.42 21.44 -14.42
C ASP A 135 51.31 20.98 -13.26
N VAL A 136 50.84 20.01 -12.46
CA VAL A 136 51.72 19.22 -11.61
C VAL A 136 51.33 17.75 -11.66
N SER A 137 52.06 17.06 -12.54
CA SER A 137 52.22 15.61 -12.56
C SER A 137 52.73 15.13 -11.20
N ALA A 138 51.86 14.54 -10.38
CA ALA A 138 52.24 13.82 -9.16
C ALA A 138 51.39 12.56 -8.97
N ALA A 139 52.05 11.41 -9.01
CA ALA A 139 51.47 10.07 -8.97
C ALA A 139 50.64 9.80 -7.68
N PRO A 140 49.56 8.98 -7.77
CA PRO A 140 48.68 8.72 -6.63
C PRO A 140 49.37 7.84 -5.56
N LYS A 141 49.50 8.37 -4.34
CA LYS A 141 49.89 7.60 -3.15
C LYS A 141 48.75 6.64 -2.77
N LYS A 142 48.99 5.33 -2.93
CA LYS A 142 48.08 4.26 -2.51
C LYS A 142 47.95 4.27 -0.98
N THR A 143 46.79 4.65 -0.47
CA THR A 143 46.40 4.42 0.92
C THR A 143 45.90 2.98 1.07
N LYS A 144 46.48 2.26 2.04
CA LYS A 144 46.17 0.86 2.37
C LYS A 144 44.69 0.73 2.76
N SER A 145 43.96 -0.16 2.09
CA SER A 145 42.62 -0.58 2.51
C SER A 145 42.70 -1.30 3.87
N GLN A 146 42.03 -0.75 4.88
CA GLN A 146 41.79 -1.47 6.13
C GLN A 146 40.84 -2.64 5.85
N SER A 147 41.27 -3.84 6.26
CA SER A 147 40.51 -5.08 6.20
C SER A 147 39.26 -4.97 7.07
N GLN A 148 38.08 -5.18 6.48
CA GLN A 148 36.82 -5.38 7.21
C GLN A 148 36.89 -6.71 7.99
N PRO A 149 36.35 -6.80 9.23
CA PRO A 149 36.19 -8.08 9.90
C PRO A 149 35.06 -8.88 9.21
N ALA A 150 35.36 -10.13 8.85
CA ALA A 150 34.39 -11.05 8.30
C ALA A 150 33.29 -11.34 9.35
N TYR A 151 32.06 -10.93 9.05
CA TYR A 151 30.89 -11.34 9.82
C TYR A 151 30.65 -12.83 9.56
N VAL A 152 30.90 -13.67 10.57
CA VAL A 152 30.58 -15.09 10.52
C VAL A 152 29.06 -15.24 10.48
N ALA A 153 28.54 -15.68 9.32
CA ALA A 153 27.15 -16.09 9.20
C ALA A 153 26.94 -17.34 10.06
N GLN A 154 26.34 -17.19 11.24
CA GLN A 154 25.78 -18.32 11.97
C GLN A 154 24.48 -18.73 11.28
N ASN A 155 24.52 -19.87 10.58
CA ASN A 155 23.33 -20.55 10.08
C ASN A 155 22.43 -20.89 11.29
N PRO A 156 21.10 -20.64 11.23
CA PRO A 156 20.21 -21.10 12.27
C PRO A 156 20.14 -22.63 12.25
N VAL A 157 20.53 -23.24 13.36
CA VAL A 157 20.33 -24.67 13.65
C VAL A 157 18.83 -24.96 13.55
N ALA A 158 18.49 -25.98 12.75
CA ALA A 158 17.12 -26.47 12.65
C ALA A 158 16.64 -26.94 14.03
N ASP A 159 15.48 -26.45 14.47
CA ASP A 159 14.76 -27.01 15.61
C ASP A 159 14.50 -28.49 15.34
N GLN A 160 15.15 -29.35 16.12
CA GLN A 160 14.84 -30.77 16.14
C GLN A 160 13.44 -30.94 16.72
N HIS A 161 12.58 -31.60 15.95
CA HIS A 161 11.24 -31.96 16.39
C HIS A 161 11.35 -32.87 17.63
N ALA A 162 10.86 -32.40 18.78
CA ALA A 162 10.69 -33.25 19.93
C ALA A 162 9.59 -34.29 19.62
N ASP A 163 9.97 -35.55 19.78
CA ASP A 163 9.14 -36.73 19.57
C ASP A 163 7.80 -36.61 20.31
N ILE A 164 6.73 -36.92 19.60
CA ILE A 164 5.39 -37.00 20.17
C ILE A 164 5.38 -38.29 20.98
N ASP A 165 5.39 -38.17 22.30
CA ASP A 165 5.19 -39.28 23.23
C ASP A 165 3.72 -39.72 23.12
N VAL A 166 3.46 -40.60 22.16
CA VAL A 166 2.20 -41.32 22.00
C VAL A 166 2.41 -42.63 22.73
N ASP A 167 1.96 -42.70 23.99
CA ASP A 167 1.37 -43.86 24.65
C ASP A 167 1.47 -43.71 26.19
N ASP A 168 0.35 -43.35 26.83
CA ASP A 168 0.06 -43.81 28.20
C ASP A 168 -1.46 -43.79 28.44
N ASP A 169 -2.02 -44.99 28.27
CA ASP A 169 -3.14 -45.61 28.99
C ASP A 169 -4.54 -44.96 28.96
N ILE A 170 -5.34 -45.45 28.00
CA ILE A 170 -6.73 -45.80 28.25
C ILE A 170 -6.76 -47.21 28.89
N SER A 171 -7.08 -47.28 30.17
CA SER A 171 -7.75 -48.42 30.84
C SER A 171 -8.45 -47.95 32.12
#